data_AF-A0A8J4V8B3-F1
#
_entry.id   AF-A0A8J4V8B3-F1
#
_cell.length_a   1.000
_cell.length_b   1.000
_cell.length_c   1.000
_cell.angle_alpha   90.00
_cell.angle_beta   90.00
_cell.angle_gamma   90.00
#
_symmetry.space_group_name_H-M   'P 1'
#
loop_
_entity.id
_entity.type
_entity.pdbx_description
1 polymer ?
#
loop_
_entity_poly.entity_id
_entity_poly.type
_entity_poly.pdbx_seq_one_letter_code
_entity_poly.pdbx_strand_id
1 'polypeptide(L)'
;MVNKNWWKWNHPKTVALIFVTSAFLFYSLFNMALHNQSSSSDSVISNEEQRSRLYDKMERDLDENGPAFLKQGETSQSLSLSDIFTLKDGHVTPVLKAANPPVRATVLYLSTEYSVRISEAVKHIFNPYFNKAIWFQNSSLYHFSMFHASHHITPVPATEDEIEVEASAVRAVADDLCPLKIVLDRVVLTSTGVLLGCWQVISGTDPITIRAKLRTVLPHAPEKQLYDAAILHTSFARLLGHPTATPMELHKTSDEVQFFHDLVAKLNNQIRGMEAVVSELWYVEEYDVLALALDGRTKIRRLPSLWFLFDLQGIDP
;
A
#
# COMPACT_ATOMS: atom_id res chain seq x y z
N MET A 1 -35.37 -83.74 19.03
CA MET A 1 -34.34 -83.34 20.01
C MET A 1 -33.56 -82.15 19.42
N VAL A 2 -34.01 -80.91 19.65
CA VAL A 2 -33.17 -79.69 19.63
C VAL A 2 -33.84 -78.72 20.59
N ASN A 3 -33.10 -78.29 21.60
CA ASN A 3 -33.59 -77.45 22.70
C ASN A 3 -33.62 -75.98 22.26
N LYS A 4 -34.77 -75.34 22.48
CA LYS A 4 -34.97 -73.88 22.39
C LYS A 4 -34.12 -73.21 23.47
N ASN A 5 -33.35 -72.18 23.12
CA ASN A 5 -33.08 -71.02 23.98
C ASN A 5 -32.23 -69.98 23.22
N TRP A 6 -32.85 -69.24 22.30
CA TRP A 6 -32.40 -67.88 21.98
C TRP A 6 -33.39 -66.91 22.62
N TRP A 7 -32.99 -66.40 23.78
CA TRP A 7 -33.75 -65.47 24.60
C TRP A 7 -33.71 -64.06 24.02
N LYS A 8 -34.90 -63.55 23.70
CA LYS A 8 -35.44 -62.22 24.04
C LYS A 8 -34.42 -61.12 24.40
N TRP A 9 -34.29 -60.12 23.54
CA TRP A 9 -34.07 -58.72 23.96
C TRP A 9 -35.06 -57.81 23.21
N ASN A 10 -36.32 -57.84 23.65
CA ASN A 10 -37.29 -56.78 23.37
C ASN A 10 -37.07 -55.66 24.38
N HIS A 11 -36.22 -54.68 24.06
CA HIS A 11 -36.05 -53.48 24.89
C HIS A 11 -36.34 -52.19 24.10
N PRO A 12 -37.58 -52.00 23.62
CA PRO A 12 -37.98 -50.76 22.94
C PRO A 12 -37.76 -49.52 23.82
N LYS A 13 -37.86 -49.67 25.15
CA LYS A 13 -37.57 -48.59 26.12
C LYS A 13 -36.09 -48.19 26.15
N THR A 14 -35.17 -49.14 26.01
CA THR A 14 -33.72 -48.87 25.99
C THR A 14 -33.32 -48.20 24.68
N VAL A 15 -33.89 -48.64 23.56
CA VAL A 15 -33.66 -47.99 22.26
C VAL A 15 -34.23 -46.58 22.25
N ALA A 16 -35.45 -46.38 22.77
CA ALA A 16 -36.04 -45.05 22.89
C ALA A 16 -35.21 -44.13 23.80
N LEU A 17 -34.69 -44.64 24.91
CA LEU A 17 -33.82 -43.87 25.80
C LEU A 17 -32.53 -43.44 25.09
N ILE A 18 -31.89 -44.32 24.33
CA ILE A 18 -30.70 -44.02 23.54
C ILE A 18 -31.00 -42.95 22.46
N PHE A 19 -32.15 -43.05 21.79
CA PHE A 19 -32.54 -42.05 20.79
C PHE A 19 -32.81 -40.69 21.42
N VAL A 20 -33.49 -40.64 22.57
CA VAL A 20 -33.79 -39.38 23.27
C VAL A 20 -32.50 -38.75 23.82
N THR A 21 -31.60 -39.53 24.40
CA THR A 21 -30.31 -39.00 24.89
C THR A 21 -29.42 -38.54 23.73
N SER A 22 -29.40 -39.27 22.61
CA SER A 22 -28.66 -38.87 21.40
C SER A 22 -29.23 -37.59 20.78
N ALA A 23 -30.56 -37.46 20.70
CA ALA A 23 -31.21 -36.27 20.19
C ALA A 23 -30.98 -35.06 21.11
N PHE A 24 -31.02 -35.25 22.43
CA PHE A 24 -30.73 -34.20 23.40
C PHE A 24 -29.26 -33.75 23.34
N LEU A 25 -28.33 -34.69 23.24
CA LEU A 25 -26.90 -34.37 23.06
C LEU A 25 -26.65 -33.66 21.74
N PHE A 26 -27.26 -34.12 20.64
CA PHE A 26 -27.16 -33.46 19.35
C PHE A 26 -27.74 -32.05 19.40
N TYR A 27 -28.94 -31.86 19.96
CA TYR A 27 -29.56 -30.55 20.13
C TYR A 27 -28.72 -29.62 21.01
N SER A 28 -28.14 -30.14 22.09
CA SER A 28 -27.29 -29.37 23.01
C SER A 28 -25.99 -28.95 22.33
N LEU A 29 -25.30 -29.88 21.65
CA LEU A 29 -24.08 -29.58 20.90
C LEU A 29 -24.34 -28.64 19.72
N PHE A 30 -25.48 -28.81 19.04
CA PHE A 30 -25.91 -27.94 17.94
C PHE A 30 -26.25 -26.53 18.42
N ASN A 31 -26.96 -26.39 19.54
CA ASN A 31 -27.20 -25.09 20.16
C ASN A 31 -25.92 -24.45 20.70
N MET A 32 -25.00 -25.24 21.26
CA MET A 32 -23.70 -24.75 21.70
C MET A 32 -22.87 -24.26 20.51
N ALA A 33 -22.94 -24.94 19.35
CA ALA A 33 -22.31 -24.47 18.11
C ALA A 33 -22.97 -23.20 17.55
N LEU A 34 -24.30 -23.09 17.59
CA LEU A 34 -25.03 -21.87 17.20
C LEU A 34 -24.72 -20.69 18.15
N HIS A 35 -24.60 -20.94 19.45
CA HIS A 35 -24.26 -19.90 20.44
C HIS A 35 -22.76 -19.52 20.39
N ASN A 36 -21.86 -20.46 20.03
CA ASN A 36 -20.46 -20.14 19.73
C ASN A 36 -20.28 -19.37 18.42
N GLN A 37 -21.22 -19.46 17.49
CA GLN A 37 -21.25 -18.56 16.32
C GLN A 37 -21.71 -17.15 16.70
N SER A 38 -22.51 -17.00 17.76
CA SER A 38 -22.99 -15.69 18.22
C SER A 38 -22.02 -14.90 19.11
N SER A 39 -20.87 -15.48 19.48
CA SER A 39 -19.82 -14.83 20.29
C SER A 39 -18.55 -14.50 19.50
N SER A 40 -18.54 -14.66 18.18
CA SER A 40 -17.61 -13.94 17.31
C SER A 40 -18.27 -12.63 16.94
N SER A 41 -18.15 -11.61 17.79
CA SER A 41 -18.14 -10.27 17.22
C SER A 41 -16.87 -10.20 16.38
N ASP A 42 -16.96 -10.58 15.11
CA ASP A 42 -16.00 -10.14 14.11
C ASP A 42 -16.06 -8.62 14.17
N SER A 43 -15.20 -8.02 15.00
CA SER A 43 -15.01 -6.59 15.00
C SER A 43 -14.57 -6.28 13.59
N VAL A 44 -15.46 -5.74 12.76
CA VAL A 44 -15.11 -5.27 11.43
C VAL A 44 -13.99 -4.25 11.65
N ILE A 45 -12.76 -4.68 11.36
CA ILE A 45 -11.57 -3.85 11.53
C ILE A 45 -11.78 -2.63 10.65
N SER A 46 -11.69 -1.43 11.23
CA SER A 46 -11.86 -0.22 10.45
C SER A 46 -10.73 -0.09 9.43
N ASN A 47 -10.98 0.59 8.31
CA ASN A 47 -9.94 0.85 7.32
C ASN A 47 -8.72 1.55 7.94
N GLU A 48 -8.95 2.44 8.90
CA GLU A 48 -7.91 3.10 9.70
C GLU A 48 -7.07 2.09 10.49
N GLU A 49 -7.70 1.18 11.22
CA GLU A 49 -6.99 0.17 12.01
C GLU A 49 -6.20 -0.80 11.12
N GLN A 50 -6.79 -1.24 10.00
CA GLN A 50 -6.08 -2.07 9.02
C GLN A 50 -4.82 -1.35 8.51
N ARG A 51 -4.96 -0.07 8.18
CA ARG A 51 -3.86 0.75 7.66
C ARG A 51 -2.77 0.99 8.72
N SER A 52 -3.16 1.26 9.97
CA SER A 52 -2.23 1.38 11.09
C SER A 52 -1.42 0.10 11.31
N ARG A 53 -2.07 -1.08 11.25
CA ARG A 53 -1.36 -2.37 11.35
C ARG A 53 -0.35 -2.58 10.23
N LEU A 54 -0.65 -2.12 9.01
CA LEU A 54 0.32 -2.15 7.89
C LEU A 54 1.51 -1.23 8.17
N TYR A 55 1.27 -0.03 8.66
CA TYR A 55 2.33 0.93 8.96
C TYR A 55 3.22 0.47 10.12
N ASP A 56 2.64 -0.11 11.17
CA ASP A 56 3.42 -0.70 12.27
C ASP A 56 4.31 -1.85 11.76
N LYS A 57 3.84 -2.63 10.78
CA LYS A 57 4.67 -3.65 10.12
C LYS A 57 5.80 -3.03 9.32
N MET A 58 5.54 -1.96 8.58
CA MET A 58 6.58 -1.26 7.80
C MET A 58 7.62 -0.58 8.68
N GLU A 59 7.22 -0.05 9.84
CA GLU A 59 8.12 0.57 10.80
C GLU A 59 9.13 -0.44 11.38
N ARG A 60 8.67 -1.66 11.69
CA ARG A 60 9.54 -2.74 12.18
C ARG A 60 10.39 -3.40 11.09
N ASP A 61 10.12 -3.14 9.81
CA ASP A 61 10.81 -3.79 8.68
C ASP A 61 12.34 -3.59 8.74
N LEU A 62 12.78 -2.40 9.12
CA LEU A 62 14.21 -2.10 9.26
C LEU A 62 14.85 -2.84 10.45
N ASP A 63 14.12 -3.00 11.56
CA ASP A 63 14.60 -3.74 12.73
C ASP A 63 14.68 -5.24 12.46
N GLU A 64 13.68 -5.78 11.75
CA GLU A 64 13.55 -7.20 11.44
C GLU A 64 14.53 -7.65 10.35
N ASN A 65 14.74 -6.83 9.32
CA ASN A 65 15.52 -7.20 8.14
C ASN A 65 16.87 -6.48 8.01
N GLY A 66 17.12 -5.45 8.82
CA GLY A 66 18.29 -4.58 8.72
C GLY A 66 18.29 -3.70 7.45
N PRO A 67 19.33 -2.88 7.26
CA PRO A 67 19.44 -1.99 6.10
C PRO A 67 19.92 -2.76 4.85
N ALA A 68 19.09 -3.65 4.32
CA ALA A 68 19.41 -4.50 3.16
C ALA A 68 19.80 -3.69 1.90
N PHE A 69 19.32 -2.45 1.77
CA PHE A 69 19.72 -1.52 0.70
C PHE A 69 21.22 -1.23 0.66
N LEU A 70 21.95 -1.36 1.77
CA LEU A 70 23.42 -1.21 1.81
C LEU A 70 24.15 -2.40 1.15
N LYS A 71 23.47 -3.54 0.98
CA LYS A 71 24.03 -4.78 0.42
C LYS A 71 23.58 -5.04 -1.03
N GLN A 72 23.07 -4.04 -1.74
CA GLN A 72 22.45 -4.17 -3.08
C GLN A 72 21.17 -5.02 -3.09
N GLY A 73 20.26 -4.81 -2.11
CA GLY A 73 19.01 -5.56 -1.96
C GLY A 73 17.98 -5.42 -3.10
N GLU A 74 16.85 -6.11 -2.93
CA GLU A 74 15.69 -6.07 -3.83
C GLU A 74 14.75 -4.89 -3.51
N THR A 75 13.85 -4.56 -4.44
CA THR A 75 12.77 -3.58 -4.27
C THR A 75 11.45 -4.28 -3.94
N SER A 76 10.47 -3.52 -3.42
CA SER A 76 9.11 -4.01 -3.13
C SER A 76 8.33 -4.50 -4.35
N GLN A 77 8.85 -4.33 -5.57
CA GLN A 77 8.20 -4.73 -6.83
C GLN A 77 8.97 -5.81 -7.59
N SER A 78 9.78 -6.62 -6.89
CA SER A 78 10.54 -7.74 -7.45
C SER A 78 11.62 -7.33 -8.48
N LEU A 79 12.05 -6.06 -8.47
CA LEU A 79 13.22 -5.59 -9.21
C LEU A 79 14.41 -5.46 -8.26
N SER A 80 15.63 -5.76 -8.69
CA SER A 80 16.82 -5.47 -7.87
C SER A 80 17.08 -3.95 -7.82
N LEU A 81 17.72 -3.43 -6.77
CA LEU A 81 18.11 -2.01 -6.75
C LEU A 81 19.03 -1.66 -7.93
N SER A 82 19.89 -2.59 -8.36
CA SER A 82 20.75 -2.46 -9.54
C SER A 82 19.98 -2.41 -10.86
N ASP A 83 18.73 -2.89 -10.91
CA ASP A 83 17.90 -2.80 -12.11
C ASP A 83 17.33 -1.41 -12.34
N ILE A 84 17.28 -0.59 -11.29
CA ILE A 84 16.60 0.71 -11.29
C ILE A 84 17.53 1.88 -11.01
N PHE A 85 18.70 1.64 -10.41
CA PHE A 85 19.72 2.66 -10.16
C PHE A 85 21.12 2.16 -10.46
N THR A 86 21.96 3.07 -10.97
CA THR A 86 23.42 2.91 -11.00
C THR A 86 24.03 3.87 -9.99
N LEU A 87 25.00 3.37 -9.23
CA LEU A 87 25.82 4.17 -8.33
C LEU A 87 27.23 4.26 -8.91
N LYS A 88 27.57 5.41 -9.50
CA LYS A 88 28.91 5.66 -10.08
C LYS A 88 29.52 6.90 -9.44
N ASP A 89 30.74 6.77 -8.91
CA ASP A 89 31.45 7.88 -8.24
C ASP A 89 30.63 8.53 -7.10
N GLY A 90 29.84 7.72 -6.40
CA GLY A 90 28.91 8.17 -5.35
C GLY A 90 27.65 8.87 -5.87
N HIS A 91 27.49 9.02 -7.19
CA HIS A 91 26.28 9.56 -7.81
C HIS A 91 25.28 8.46 -8.15
N VAL A 92 24.07 8.63 -7.65
CA VAL A 92 22.91 7.84 -8.08
C VAL A 92 22.35 8.40 -9.38
N THR A 93 22.17 7.53 -10.37
CA THR A 93 21.41 7.82 -11.59
C THR A 93 20.36 6.74 -11.83
N PRO A 94 19.10 7.10 -12.16
CA PRO A 94 18.08 6.11 -12.47
C PRO A 94 18.41 5.37 -13.77
N VAL A 95 18.08 4.09 -13.83
CA VAL A 95 18.18 3.24 -15.02
C VAL A 95 16.80 3.17 -15.66
N LEU A 96 16.57 3.99 -16.68
CA LEU A 96 15.30 4.01 -17.40
C LEU A 96 15.27 2.86 -18.43
N LYS A 97 14.52 1.81 -18.11
CA LYS A 97 14.24 0.68 -19.01
C LYS A 97 12.87 0.85 -19.62
N ALA A 98 12.74 0.71 -20.94
CA ALA A 98 11.45 0.80 -21.60
C ALA A 98 10.48 -0.29 -21.10
N ALA A 99 9.25 0.11 -20.80
CA ALA A 99 8.15 -0.80 -20.51
C ALA A 99 7.41 -1.13 -21.81
N ASN A 100 7.37 -2.41 -22.19
CA ASN A 100 6.67 -2.87 -23.37
C ASN A 100 5.86 -4.15 -23.07
N PRO A 101 4.52 -4.09 -23.03
CA PRO A 101 3.69 -2.89 -23.20
C PRO A 101 3.89 -1.86 -22.07
N PRO A 102 3.50 -0.59 -22.27
CA PRO A 102 3.54 0.42 -21.22
C PRO A 102 2.75 -0.01 -19.97
N VAL A 103 3.26 0.37 -18.80
CA VAL A 103 2.54 0.21 -17.53
C VAL A 103 1.43 1.26 -17.50
N ARG A 104 0.24 0.87 -17.06
CA ARG A 104 -0.92 1.79 -16.97
C ARG A 104 -1.44 1.77 -15.56
N ALA A 105 -1.42 2.92 -14.92
CA ALA A 105 -1.72 3.05 -13.50
C ALA A 105 -2.59 4.27 -13.22
N THR A 106 -3.41 4.15 -12.18
CA THR A 106 -4.18 5.23 -11.59
C THR A 106 -3.54 5.60 -10.26
N VAL A 107 -3.28 6.88 -10.05
CA VAL A 107 -2.66 7.40 -8.83
C VAL A 107 -3.41 8.62 -8.33
N LEU A 108 -3.44 8.85 -7.03
CA LEU A 108 -3.84 10.14 -6.48
C LEU A 108 -2.63 11.07 -6.46
N TYR A 109 -2.80 12.32 -6.89
CA TYR A 109 -1.73 13.31 -6.95
C TYR A 109 -1.65 14.15 -5.68
N LEU A 110 -0.46 14.24 -5.08
CA LEU A 110 -0.19 15.19 -4.00
C LEU A 110 0.36 16.48 -4.60
N SER A 111 -0.44 17.55 -4.55
CA SER A 111 -0.09 18.83 -5.15
C SER A 111 1.20 19.42 -4.57
N THR A 112 1.86 20.28 -5.36
CA THR A 112 3.08 20.99 -4.95
C THR A 112 2.89 21.91 -3.76
N GLU A 113 1.64 22.30 -3.44
CA GLU A 113 1.31 23.04 -2.23
C GLU A 113 1.78 22.29 -0.96
N TYR A 114 1.62 20.97 -0.96
CA TYR A 114 2.01 20.11 0.16
C TYR A 114 3.37 19.43 -0.08
N SER A 115 3.60 18.91 -1.29
CA SER A 115 4.75 18.04 -1.55
C SER A 115 6.11 18.75 -1.50
N VAL A 116 6.17 20.04 -1.84
CA VAL A 116 7.43 20.80 -1.84
C VAL A 116 7.99 20.92 -0.42
N ARG A 117 7.16 21.28 0.56
CA ARG A 117 7.57 21.41 1.97
C ARG A 117 8.09 20.08 2.54
N ILE A 118 7.45 18.98 2.17
CA ILE A 118 7.90 17.64 2.55
C ILE A 118 9.27 17.33 1.93
N SER A 119 9.42 17.58 0.63
CA SER A 119 10.67 17.34 -0.09
C SER A 119 11.83 18.16 0.49
N GLU A 120 11.57 19.42 0.85
CA GLU A 120 12.54 20.30 1.50
C GLU A 120 12.98 19.76 2.87
N ALA A 121 12.03 19.33 3.71
CA ALA A 121 12.34 18.72 5.01
C ALA A 121 13.17 17.45 4.87
N VAL A 122 12.78 16.56 3.94
CA VAL A 122 13.51 15.32 3.65
C VAL A 122 14.94 15.61 3.19
N LYS A 123 15.11 16.56 2.25
CA LYS A 123 16.43 16.97 1.77
C LYS A 123 17.26 17.59 2.90
N HIS A 124 16.68 18.47 3.71
CA HIS A 124 17.38 19.12 4.81
C HIS A 124 17.94 18.11 5.82
N ILE A 125 17.17 17.07 6.15
CA ILE A 125 17.56 16.07 7.15
C ILE A 125 18.50 15.01 6.59
N PHE A 126 18.26 14.50 5.37
CA PHE A 126 19.02 13.37 4.84
C PHE A 126 20.23 13.78 4.00
N ASN A 127 20.15 14.86 3.22
CA ASN A 127 21.23 15.24 2.30
C ASN A 127 22.61 15.43 2.98
N PRO A 128 22.72 16.01 4.20
CA PRO A 128 24.01 16.15 4.89
C PRO A 128 24.74 14.84 5.15
N TYR A 129 24.01 13.72 5.20
CA TYR A 129 24.56 12.40 5.52
C TYR A 129 24.76 11.53 4.29
N PHE A 130 23.95 11.66 3.25
CA PHE A 130 24.01 10.76 2.09
C PHE A 130 24.64 11.39 0.84
N ASN A 131 24.84 12.71 0.82
CA ASN A 131 25.34 13.44 -0.34
C ASN A 131 24.60 12.99 -1.62
N LYS A 132 25.27 12.27 -2.52
CA LYS A 132 24.73 11.82 -3.80
C LYS A 132 24.28 10.34 -3.81
N ALA A 133 24.40 9.64 -2.68
CA ALA A 133 23.99 8.24 -2.48
C ALA A 133 22.51 8.09 -2.08
N ILE A 134 21.68 9.07 -2.41
CA ILE A 134 20.25 9.12 -2.14
C ILE A 134 19.53 9.63 -3.39
N TRP A 135 18.44 8.97 -3.77
CA TRP A 135 17.51 9.44 -4.78
C TRP A 135 16.38 10.19 -4.09
N PHE A 136 16.24 11.49 -4.35
CA PHE A 136 15.07 12.25 -3.90
C PHE A 136 14.00 12.19 -4.96
N GLN A 137 12.82 11.69 -4.59
CA GLN A 137 11.67 11.67 -5.49
C GLN A 137 11.34 13.10 -5.94
N ASN A 138 11.00 13.27 -7.21
CA ASN A 138 10.55 14.55 -7.74
C ASN A 138 9.23 14.97 -7.06
N SER A 139 9.29 16.06 -6.28
CA SER A 139 8.14 16.59 -5.53
C SER A 139 6.94 16.94 -6.42
N SER A 140 7.15 17.27 -7.69
CA SER A 140 6.04 17.53 -8.63
C SER A 140 5.30 16.27 -9.06
N LEU A 141 5.81 15.09 -8.71
CA LEU A 141 5.26 13.77 -9.03
C LEU A 141 4.92 12.95 -7.77
N TYR A 142 4.84 13.58 -6.60
CA TYR A 142 4.40 12.87 -5.38
C TYR A 142 2.98 12.36 -5.57
N HIS A 143 2.78 11.09 -5.29
CA HIS A 143 1.53 10.41 -5.58
C HIS A 143 1.29 9.24 -4.62
N PHE A 144 0.09 8.71 -4.69
CA PHE A 144 -0.34 7.51 -3.99
C PHE A 144 -0.86 6.50 -5.03
N SER A 145 -0.27 5.31 -5.09
CA SER A 145 -0.70 4.30 -6.06
C SER A 145 -2.09 3.77 -5.72
N MET A 146 -3.06 3.96 -6.61
CA MET A 146 -4.43 3.48 -6.43
C MET A 146 -4.64 2.15 -7.12
N PHE A 147 -4.45 2.07 -8.44
CA PHE A 147 -4.78 0.84 -9.19
C PHE A 147 -3.94 0.69 -10.45
N HIS A 148 -3.45 -0.51 -10.74
CA HIS A 148 -2.73 -0.81 -11.98
C HIS A 148 -3.65 -1.55 -12.95
N ALA A 149 -3.91 -0.95 -14.12
CA ALA A 149 -4.54 -1.62 -15.27
C ALA A 149 -3.55 -2.53 -16.01
N SER A 150 -2.25 -2.28 -15.85
CA SER A 150 -1.14 -3.12 -16.32
C SER A 150 0.05 -2.88 -15.39
N HIS A 151 0.88 -3.89 -15.12
CA HIS A 151 2.15 -3.72 -14.42
C HIS A 151 3.24 -4.64 -14.99
N HIS A 152 4.51 -4.36 -14.76
CA HIS A 152 5.65 -5.05 -15.39
C HIS A 152 5.71 -6.57 -15.12
N ILE A 153 5.17 -7.04 -13.99
CA ILE A 153 5.09 -8.49 -13.67
C ILE A 153 4.01 -9.21 -14.48
N THR A 154 2.88 -8.53 -14.74
CA THR A 154 1.72 -9.08 -15.46
C THR A 154 1.29 -8.02 -16.46
N PRO A 155 2.03 -7.91 -17.58
CA PRO A 155 1.76 -6.89 -18.57
C PRO A 155 0.40 -7.15 -19.24
N VAL A 156 -0.38 -6.10 -19.40
CA VAL A 156 -1.66 -6.14 -20.12
C VAL A 156 -1.56 -5.20 -21.33
N PRO A 157 -1.37 -5.72 -22.55
CA PRO A 157 -1.39 -4.89 -23.75
C PRO A 157 -2.75 -4.18 -23.92
N ALA A 158 -2.73 -2.98 -24.49
CA ALA A 158 -3.93 -2.26 -24.90
C ALA A 158 -3.61 -1.42 -26.13
N THR A 159 -4.59 -1.29 -27.03
CA THR A 159 -4.60 -0.35 -28.15
C THR A 159 -4.90 1.07 -27.66
N GLU A 160 -4.63 2.08 -28.48
CA GLU A 160 -4.96 3.48 -28.12
C GLU A 160 -6.46 3.66 -27.83
N ASP A 161 -7.34 3.01 -28.60
CA ASP A 161 -8.79 3.06 -28.38
C ASP A 161 -9.18 2.45 -27.02
N GLU A 162 -8.58 1.30 -26.66
CA GLU A 162 -8.80 0.69 -25.34
C GLU A 162 -8.28 1.59 -24.21
N ILE A 163 -7.14 2.26 -24.40
CA ILE A 163 -6.58 3.20 -23.42
C ILE A 163 -7.49 4.42 -23.25
N GLU A 164 -8.10 4.95 -24.31
CA GLU A 164 -9.07 6.05 -24.21
C GLU A 164 -10.38 5.61 -23.51
N VAL A 165 -10.80 4.36 -23.71
CA VAL A 165 -11.93 3.77 -22.95
C VAL A 165 -11.57 3.63 -21.47
N GLU A 166 -10.39 3.09 -21.15
CA GLU A 166 -9.87 3.00 -19.77
C GLU A 166 -9.83 4.40 -19.12
N ALA A 167 -9.27 5.40 -19.81
CA ALA A 167 -9.17 6.76 -19.31
C ALA A 167 -10.56 7.40 -19.05
N SER A 168 -11.51 7.18 -19.95
CA SER A 168 -12.89 7.67 -19.80
C SER A 168 -13.60 7.01 -18.61
N ALA A 169 -13.38 5.72 -18.41
CA ALA A 169 -13.90 4.98 -17.26
C ALA A 169 -13.30 5.47 -15.93
N VAL A 170 -11.99 5.76 -15.89
CA VAL A 170 -11.33 6.33 -14.71
C VAL A 170 -11.81 7.76 -14.45
N ARG A 171 -12.11 8.57 -15.48
CA ARG A 171 -12.72 9.89 -15.29
C ARG A 171 -14.08 9.80 -14.61
N ALA A 172 -14.95 8.87 -15.04
CA ALA A 172 -16.24 8.66 -14.40
C ALA A 172 -16.11 8.26 -12.91
N VAL A 173 -15.03 7.55 -12.54
CA VAL A 173 -14.72 7.29 -11.12
C VAL A 173 -14.30 8.57 -10.42
N ALA A 174 -13.37 9.35 -11.00
CA ALA A 174 -12.87 10.60 -10.42
C ALA A 174 -13.99 11.62 -10.15
N ASP A 175 -14.96 11.71 -11.05
CA ASP A 175 -16.14 12.59 -10.95
C ASP A 175 -16.99 12.29 -9.71
N ASP A 176 -17.03 11.03 -9.26
CA ASP A 176 -17.78 10.56 -8.10
C ASP A 176 -16.98 10.60 -6.78
N LEU A 177 -15.70 10.98 -6.82
CA LEU A 177 -14.85 11.03 -5.63
C LEU A 177 -15.03 12.32 -4.85
N CYS A 178 -15.23 12.20 -3.54
CA CYS A 178 -15.09 13.33 -2.63
C CYS A 178 -13.59 13.62 -2.40
N PRO A 179 -13.17 14.90 -2.37
CA PRO A 179 -11.79 15.26 -2.04
C PRO A 179 -11.35 14.59 -0.74
N LEU A 180 -10.15 14.01 -0.78
CA LEU A 180 -9.61 13.20 0.30
C LEU A 180 -8.78 14.08 1.23
N LYS A 181 -9.29 14.35 2.43
CA LYS A 181 -8.53 15.02 3.49
C LYS A 181 -7.73 13.97 4.25
N ILE A 182 -6.40 14.12 4.28
CA ILE A 182 -5.47 13.17 4.88
C ILE A 182 -4.50 13.86 5.83
N VAL A 183 -3.89 13.06 6.70
CA VAL A 183 -2.84 13.48 7.62
C VAL A 183 -1.65 12.54 7.54
N LEU A 184 -0.44 13.09 7.54
CA LEU A 184 0.78 12.30 7.63
C LEU A 184 0.91 11.72 9.04
N ASP A 185 0.60 10.44 9.20
CA ASP A 185 0.68 9.77 10.51
C ASP A 185 2.14 9.56 10.92
N ARG A 186 2.96 9.01 10.02
CA ARG A 186 4.39 8.84 10.26
C ARG A 186 5.19 8.69 8.98
N VAL A 187 6.49 8.89 9.09
CA VAL A 187 7.49 8.50 8.09
C VAL A 187 8.20 7.25 8.57
N VAL A 188 8.42 6.30 7.67
CA VAL A 188 9.18 5.07 7.93
C VAL A 188 10.29 4.91 6.90
N LEU A 189 11.39 4.27 7.30
CA LEU A 189 12.43 3.81 6.38
C LEU A 189 12.36 2.28 6.29
N THR A 190 12.17 1.75 5.08
CA THR A 190 12.17 0.30 4.87
C THR A 190 13.59 -0.26 4.79
N SER A 191 13.73 -1.57 5.02
CA SER A 191 14.95 -2.35 4.80
C SER A 191 15.49 -2.27 3.37
N THR A 192 14.63 -1.94 2.41
CA THR A 192 14.97 -1.71 0.99
C THR A 192 15.33 -0.26 0.68
N GLY A 193 15.44 0.58 1.70
CA GLY A 193 15.94 1.95 1.63
C GLY A 193 14.89 2.98 1.22
N VAL A 194 13.60 2.63 1.19
CA VAL A 194 12.53 3.57 0.81
C VAL A 194 12.12 4.38 2.02
N LEU A 195 12.20 5.70 1.91
CA LEU A 195 11.62 6.63 2.87
C LEU A 195 10.18 6.92 2.47
N LEU A 196 9.23 6.40 3.25
CA LEU A 196 7.80 6.41 2.96
C LEU A 196 7.07 7.33 3.93
N GLY A 197 6.26 8.25 3.42
CA GLY A 197 5.21 8.89 4.22
C GLY A 197 3.98 8.00 4.26
N CYS A 198 3.55 7.64 5.47
CA CYS A 198 2.38 6.82 5.76
C CYS A 198 1.23 7.73 6.21
N TRP A 199 0.13 7.73 5.46
CA TRP A 199 -0.95 8.69 5.62
C TRP A 199 -2.22 8.04 6.16
N GLN A 200 -2.96 8.76 6.99
CA GLN A 200 -4.30 8.39 7.42
C GLN A 200 -5.35 9.27 6.76
N VAL A 201 -6.55 8.74 6.64
CA VAL A 201 -7.70 9.43 6.07
C VAL A 201 -8.47 10.12 7.19
N ILE A 202 -8.67 11.43 7.07
CA ILE A 202 -9.53 12.21 7.98
C ILE A 202 -10.97 12.19 7.45
N SER A 203 -11.16 12.46 6.16
CA SER A 203 -12.47 12.48 5.49
C SER A 203 -12.34 12.36 3.97
N GLY A 204 -13.46 12.10 3.28
CA GLY A 204 -13.50 11.91 1.82
C GLY A 204 -13.61 10.43 1.43
N THR A 205 -13.37 10.11 0.15
CA THR A 205 -13.50 8.73 -0.34
C THR A 205 -12.25 7.91 -0.01
N ASP A 206 -12.37 6.91 0.88
CA ASP A 206 -11.23 6.10 1.32
C ASP A 206 -10.54 5.33 0.16
N PRO A 207 -9.20 5.14 0.19
CA PRO A 207 -8.46 4.39 -0.81
C PRO A 207 -9.01 2.99 -1.12
N ILE A 208 -9.58 2.27 -0.13
CA ILE A 208 -10.21 0.97 -0.37
C ILE A 208 -11.40 1.12 -1.34
N THR A 209 -12.22 2.15 -1.13
CA THR A 209 -13.38 2.43 -1.97
C THR A 209 -12.96 2.88 -3.36
N ILE A 210 -11.96 3.76 -3.47
CA ILE A 210 -11.40 4.19 -4.77
C ILE A 210 -10.91 2.96 -5.55
N ARG A 211 -10.12 2.10 -4.91
CA ARG A 211 -9.58 0.86 -5.50
C ARG A 211 -10.69 -0.09 -5.95
N ALA A 212 -11.75 -0.24 -5.16
CA ALA A 212 -12.89 -1.08 -5.52
C ALA A 212 -13.62 -0.53 -6.76
N LYS A 213 -13.87 0.79 -6.82
CA LYS A 213 -14.47 1.44 -8.00
C LYS A 213 -13.60 1.25 -9.25
N LEU A 214 -12.30 1.47 -9.13
CA LEU A 214 -11.35 1.27 -10.23
C LEU A 214 -11.31 -0.18 -10.72
N ARG A 215 -11.33 -1.16 -9.80
CA ARG A 215 -11.41 -2.58 -10.15
C ARG A 215 -12.66 -2.89 -10.97
N THR A 216 -13.81 -2.32 -10.62
CA THR A 216 -15.08 -2.55 -11.35
C THR A 216 -15.03 -2.02 -12.78
N VAL A 217 -14.38 -0.87 -13.01
CA VAL A 217 -14.38 -0.21 -14.32
C VAL A 217 -13.17 -0.57 -15.19
N LEU A 218 -12.17 -1.27 -14.64
CA LEU A 218 -10.97 -1.76 -15.35
C LEU A 218 -10.88 -3.30 -15.30
N PRO A 219 -11.78 -4.03 -15.97
CA PRO A 219 -11.94 -5.48 -15.80
C PRO A 219 -10.77 -6.31 -16.31
N HIS A 220 -9.94 -5.77 -17.20
CA HIS A 220 -8.77 -6.47 -17.75
C HIS A 220 -7.50 -6.30 -16.92
N ALA A 221 -7.57 -5.55 -15.82
CA ALA A 221 -6.44 -5.32 -14.93
C ALA A 221 -5.95 -6.62 -14.28
N PRO A 222 -4.65 -6.70 -13.91
CA PRO A 222 -4.12 -7.84 -13.17
C PRO A 222 -4.92 -8.14 -11.90
N GLU A 223 -5.25 -9.43 -11.70
CA GLU A 223 -6.07 -9.88 -10.56
C GLU A 223 -5.46 -9.50 -9.22
N LYS A 224 -4.13 -9.63 -9.12
CA LYS A 224 -3.33 -9.29 -7.94
C LYS A 224 -2.69 -7.92 -8.14
N GLN A 225 -2.99 -6.99 -7.23
CA GLN A 225 -2.33 -5.69 -7.16
C GLN A 225 -1.06 -5.79 -6.30
N LEU A 226 -0.12 -4.85 -6.49
CA LEU A 226 1.21 -4.87 -5.87
C LEU A 226 1.24 -4.33 -4.42
N TYR A 227 0.07 -4.09 -3.82
CA TYR A 227 -0.06 -3.50 -2.49
C TYR A 227 -1.36 -3.92 -1.81
N ASP A 228 -1.39 -3.75 -0.49
CA ASP A 228 -2.59 -3.93 0.32
C ASP A 228 -3.66 -2.88 -0.04
N ALA A 229 -4.94 -3.28 -0.03
CA ALA A 229 -6.06 -2.42 -0.38
C ALA A 229 -6.21 -1.22 0.56
N ALA A 230 -5.72 -1.28 1.80
CA ALA A 230 -5.81 -0.18 2.75
C ALA A 230 -4.65 0.82 2.65
N ILE A 231 -3.51 0.49 2.04
CA ILE A 231 -2.31 1.35 2.15
C ILE A 231 -2.54 2.74 1.54
N LEU A 232 -2.02 3.79 2.17
CA LEU A 232 -1.94 5.13 1.57
C LEU A 232 -0.57 5.72 1.87
N HIS A 233 0.36 5.57 0.94
CA HIS A 233 1.73 6.03 1.13
C HIS A 233 2.22 6.89 -0.04
N THR A 234 3.23 7.71 0.25
CA THR A 234 4.01 8.44 -0.74
C THR A 234 5.48 8.10 -0.55
N SER A 235 6.19 7.79 -1.62
CA SER A 235 7.65 7.63 -1.57
C SER A 235 8.34 8.99 -1.64
N PHE A 236 9.14 9.33 -0.64
CA PHE A 236 9.83 10.63 -0.56
C PHE A 236 11.25 10.58 -1.10
N ALA A 237 11.96 9.51 -0.78
CA ALA A 237 13.34 9.29 -1.20
C ALA A 237 13.68 7.80 -1.14
N ARG A 238 14.80 7.44 -1.77
CA ARG A 238 15.41 6.12 -1.64
C ARG A 238 16.90 6.24 -1.30
N LEU A 239 17.29 5.66 -0.18
CA LEU A 239 18.66 5.53 0.26
C LEU A 239 19.31 4.38 -0.51
N LEU A 240 20.49 4.62 -1.08
CA LEU A 240 21.14 3.71 -2.02
C LEU A 240 22.61 3.44 -1.68
N GLY A 241 23.10 3.99 -0.57
CA GLY A 241 24.46 3.78 -0.10
C GLY A 241 24.66 4.22 1.35
N HIS A 242 25.88 3.99 1.83
CA HIS A 242 26.27 4.34 3.20
C HIS A 242 26.33 5.86 3.41
N PRO A 243 26.03 6.36 4.62
CA PRO A 243 26.23 7.76 4.96
C PRO A 243 27.72 8.15 4.95
N THR A 244 28.04 9.38 4.50
CA THR A 244 29.40 9.89 4.26
C THR A 244 30.19 10.25 5.51
N ALA A 245 29.51 10.59 6.60
CA ALA A 245 30.11 10.96 7.87
C ALA A 245 29.38 10.24 9.00
N THR A 246 29.76 8.99 9.24
CA THR A 246 29.52 8.42 10.56
C THR A 246 30.48 9.16 11.53
N PRO A 247 29.99 9.72 12.66
CA PRO A 247 30.89 9.91 13.79
C PRO A 247 31.58 8.56 14.02
N MET A 248 32.90 8.59 14.21
CA MET A 248 33.74 7.42 14.48
C MET A 248 32.96 6.40 15.35
N GLU A 249 33.03 5.12 14.98
CA GLU A 249 32.56 3.95 15.77
C GLU A 249 31.11 3.47 15.57
N LEU A 250 30.65 3.27 14.34
CA LEU A 250 29.61 2.25 14.11
C LEU A 250 30.28 0.88 13.90
N HIS A 251 30.61 0.21 15.01
CA HIS A 251 31.23 -1.12 14.98
C HIS A 251 30.21 -2.26 14.91
N LYS A 252 28.90 -1.98 15.07
CA LYS A 252 27.82 -2.97 15.08
C LYS A 252 26.62 -2.53 14.23
N THR A 253 25.93 -3.49 13.63
CA THR A 253 24.68 -3.27 12.84
C THR A 253 23.59 -2.57 13.66
N SER A 254 23.56 -2.76 14.99
CA SER A 254 22.64 -2.05 15.89
C SER A 254 22.81 -0.54 15.85
N ASP A 255 24.06 -0.08 15.72
CA ASP A 255 24.39 1.33 15.71
C ASP A 255 23.92 1.95 14.38
N GLU A 256 23.94 1.18 13.28
CA GLU A 256 23.52 1.64 11.95
C GLU A 256 22.00 1.81 11.90
N VAL A 257 21.28 0.82 12.42
CA VAL A 257 19.81 0.89 12.53
C VAL A 257 19.40 2.06 13.42
N GLN A 258 20.06 2.27 14.56
CA GLN A 258 19.78 3.41 15.44
C GLN A 258 20.02 4.75 14.75
N PHE A 259 21.10 4.88 13.97
CA PHE A 259 21.36 6.09 13.19
C PHE A 259 20.22 6.42 12.22
N PHE A 260 19.69 5.41 11.51
CA PHE A 260 18.54 5.62 10.62
C PHE A 260 17.28 6.00 11.39
N HIS A 261 17.01 5.36 12.54
CA HIS A 261 15.91 5.73 13.42
C HIS A 261 16.00 7.19 13.88
N ASP A 262 17.19 7.67 14.22
CA ASP A 262 17.38 9.07 14.63
C ASP A 262 17.06 10.06 13.50
N LEU A 263 17.39 9.73 12.25
CA LEU A 263 17.03 10.56 11.09
C LEU A 263 15.52 10.55 10.82
N VAL A 264 14.90 9.38 10.88
CA VAL A 264 13.45 9.22 10.71
C VAL A 264 12.69 9.93 11.83
N ALA A 265 13.17 9.85 13.07
CA ALA A 265 12.59 10.55 14.23
C ALA A 265 12.69 12.07 14.06
N LYS A 266 13.85 12.60 13.64
CA LYS A 266 14.01 14.03 13.31
C LYS A 266 13.02 14.49 12.24
N LEU A 267 12.83 13.69 11.19
CA LEU A 267 11.88 14.02 10.13
C LEU A 267 10.44 13.97 10.61
N ASN A 268 10.06 12.93 11.34
CA ASN A 268 8.73 12.84 11.95
C ASN A 268 8.43 14.04 12.86
N ASN A 269 9.39 14.46 13.69
CA ASN A 269 9.23 15.64 14.54
C ASN A 269 8.98 16.94 13.75
N GLN A 270 9.40 16.99 12.48
CA GLN A 270 9.21 18.17 11.62
C GLN A 270 7.92 18.13 10.81
N ILE A 271 7.49 16.97 10.29
CA ILE A 271 6.41 16.89 9.30
C ILE A 271 5.21 16.02 9.70
N ARG A 272 5.29 15.24 10.78
CA ARG A 272 4.13 14.46 11.28
C ARG A 272 2.97 15.40 11.59
N GLY A 273 1.75 14.95 11.28
CA GLY A 273 0.54 15.74 11.49
C GLY A 273 0.26 16.75 10.37
N MET A 274 1.12 16.84 9.34
CA MET A 274 0.82 17.64 8.16
C MET A 274 -0.46 17.11 7.49
N GLU A 275 -1.44 17.99 7.35
CA GLU A 275 -2.67 17.70 6.61
C GLU A 275 -2.53 18.09 5.14
N ALA A 276 -3.22 17.35 4.27
CA ALA A 276 -3.34 17.66 2.85
C ALA A 276 -4.75 17.34 2.35
N VAL A 277 -5.20 18.08 1.33
CA VAL A 277 -6.41 17.76 0.58
C VAL A 277 -6.00 17.27 -0.81
N VAL A 278 -6.45 16.07 -1.15
CA VAL A 278 -6.12 15.39 -2.41
C VAL A 278 -7.40 15.27 -3.23
N SER A 279 -7.45 16.01 -4.34
CA SER A 279 -8.66 16.14 -5.17
C SER A 279 -8.45 15.69 -6.62
N GLU A 280 -7.27 15.23 -6.97
CA GLU A 280 -6.91 14.93 -8.36
C GLU A 280 -6.45 13.48 -8.51
N LEU A 281 -7.14 12.75 -9.39
CA LEU A 281 -6.79 11.41 -9.81
C LEU A 281 -6.05 11.50 -11.15
N TRP A 282 -4.95 10.79 -11.30
CA TRP A 282 -4.21 10.72 -12.55
C TRP A 282 -4.31 9.32 -13.13
N TYR A 283 -4.59 9.25 -14.43
CA TYR A 283 -4.41 8.04 -15.22
C TYR A 283 -3.14 8.18 -16.05
N VAL A 284 -2.17 7.31 -15.79
CA VAL A 284 -0.79 7.42 -16.25
C VAL A 284 -0.42 6.22 -17.08
N GLU A 285 0.13 6.49 -18.26
CA GLU A 285 0.91 5.54 -19.04
C GLU A 285 2.40 5.77 -18.74
N GLU A 286 3.08 4.76 -18.21
CA GLU A 286 4.52 4.75 -17.97
C GLU A 286 5.21 3.97 -19.09
N TYR A 287 6.00 4.68 -19.91
CA TYR A 287 6.76 4.09 -21.02
C TYR A 287 8.13 3.57 -20.59
N ASP A 288 8.57 3.94 -19.39
CA ASP A 288 9.71 3.37 -18.72
C ASP A 288 9.25 2.69 -17.42
N VAL A 289 9.91 1.60 -17.00
CA VAL A 289 9.57 0.90 -15.77
C VAL A 289 9.75 1.85 -14.59
N LEU A 290 8.70 2.00 -13.75
CA LEU A 290 8.66 2.91 -12.61
C LEU A 290 8.84 4.40 -13.00
N ALA A 291 8.31 4.82 -14.15
CA ALA A 291 8.58 6.14 -14.69
C ALA A 291 8.18 7.29 -13.74
N LEU A 292 7.05 7.19 -13.02
CA LEU A 292 6.69 8.22 -12.04
C LEU A 292 7.71 8.29 -10.88
N ALA A 293 8.33 7.18 -10.49
CA ALA A 293 9.29 7.13 -9.39
C ALA A 293 10.73 7.51 -9.82
N LEU A 294 11.05 7.40 -11.10
CA LEU A 294 12.42 7.53 -11.63
C LEU A 294 12.61 8.70 -12.60
N ASP A 295 11.63 9.60 -12.69
CA ASP A 295 11.59 10.68 -13.69
C ASP A 295 11.71 10.14 -15.14
N GLY A 296 11.05 9.00 -15.39
CA GLY A 296 10.97 8.39 -16.71
C GLY A 296 9.90 8.99 -17.61
N ARG A 297 9.77 8.46 -18.83
CA ARG A 297 8.78 8.93 -19.80
C ARG A 297 7.38 8.48 -19.41
N THR A 298 6.47 9.45 -19.34
CA THR A 298 5.06 9.23 -19.00
C THR A 298 4.13 10.02 -19.92
N LYS A 299 2.88 9.55 -20.02
CA LYS A 299 1.74 10.34 -20.50
C LYS A 299 0.69 10.36 -19.39
N ILE A 300 0.42 11.56 -18.87
CA ILE A 300 -0.43 11.75 -17.69
C ILE A 300 -1.73 12.44 -18.12
N ARG A 301 -2.86 11.78 -17.85
CA ARG A 301 -4.19 12.38 -17.94
C ARG A 301 -4.64 12.80 -16.54
N ARG A 302 -4.84 14.10 -16.36
CA ARG A 302 -5.23 14.73 -15.10
C ARG A 302 -6.76 14.76 -14.98
N LEU A 303 -7.29 14.21 -13.89
CA LEU A 303 -8.72 14.02 -13.65
C LEU A 303 -9.07 14.61 -12.28
N PRO A 304 -9.27 15.94 -12.19
CA PRO A 304 -9.76 16.56 -10.95
C PRO A 304 -11.17 16.05 -10.65
N SER A 305 -11.51 15.89 -9.36
CA SER A 305 -12.88 15.56 -8.97
C SER A 305 -13.85 16.70 -9.30
N LEU A 306 -15.11 16.37 -9.59
CA LEU A 306 -16.14 17.38 -9.86
C LEU A 306 -16.31 18.35 -8.69
N TRP A 307 -16.25 17.84 -7.45
CA TRP A 307 -16.29 18.65 -6.22
C TRP A 307 -15.23 19.76 -6.21
N PHE A 308 -14.01 19.46 -6.64
CA PHE A 308 -12.95 20.45 -6.73
C PHE A 308 -13.22 21.53 -7.78
N LEU A 309 -13.86 21.16 -8.90
CA LEU A 309 -14.26 22.13 -9.91
C LEU A 309 -15.38 23.06 -9.40
N PHE A 310 -16.30 22.55 -8.59
CA PHE A 310 -17.34 23.35 -7.95
C PHE A 310 -16.75 24.33 -6.92
N ASP A 311 -15.83 23.87 -6.07
CA ASP A 311 -15.11 24.71 -5.10
C ASP A 311 -14.35 25.86 -5.79
N LEU A 312 -13.62 25.57 -6.89
CA LEU A 312 -12.90 26.59 -7.66
C LEU A 312 -13.82 27.63 -8.30
N GLN A 313 -15.06 27.25 -8.61
CA GLN A 313 -16.05 28.14 -9.21
C GLN A 313 -16.92 28.85 -8.16
N GLY A 314 -16.77 28.54 -6.87
CA GLY A 314 -17.58 29.10 -5.78
C GLY A 314 -19.05 28.69 -5.89
N ILE A 315 -19.33 27.51 -6.46
CA ILE A 315 -20.67 26.97 -6.63
C ILE A 315 -20.83 25.87 -5.58
N ASP A 316 -21.76 26.06 -4.62
CA ASP A 316 -22.17 24.96 -3.75
C ASP A 316 -22.92 23.90 -4.61
N PRO A 317 -22.55 22.61 -4.51
CA PRO A 317 -23.06 21.55 -5.37
C PRO A 317 -24.55 21.22 -5.19
#